data_AF-A0AAD4SGM9-F1
#
_entry.id   AF-A0AAD4SGM9-F1
#
_cell.length_a   1.000
_cell.length_b   1.000
_cell.length_c   1.000
_cell.angle_alpha   90.00
_cell.angle_beta   90.00
_cell.angle_gamma   90.00
#
_symmetry.space_group_name_H-M   'P 1'
#
loop_
_entity.id
_entity.type
_entity.pdbx_description
1 polymer ?
#
loop_
_entity_poly.entity_id
_entity_poly.type
_entity_poly.pdbx_seq_one_letter_code
_entity_poly.pdbx_strand_id
1 'polypeptide(L)' 'MAEQLDMIFKLCGSPNEVNWPGFSKFPEYNSFKPKKPVKRCLREAFRQYGRHDVELLDNIVTLDPSQVV' A
#
# COMPACT_ATOMS: atom_id res chain seq x y z
N MET A 1 4.97 -13.76 6.63
CA MET A 1 4.41 -13.24 5.35
C MET A 1 3.17 -12.39 5.59
N ALA A 2 2.13 -12.89 6.26
CA ALA A 2 0.91 -12.11 6.55
C ALA A 2 1.18 -10.82 7.37
N GLU A 3 2.07 -10.87 8.37
CA GLU A 3 2.43 -9.69 9.19
C GLU A 3 3.12 -8.59 8.38
N GLN A 4 3.91 -8.97 7.37
CA GLN A 4 4.64 -8.01 6.55
C GLN A 4 3.67 -7.26 5.62
N LEU A 5 2.71 -7.96 5.02
CA LEU A 5 1.65 -7.34 4.23
C LEU A 5 0.74 -6.45 5.08
N ASP A 6 0.43 -6.87 6.31
CA ASP A 6 -0.31 -6.04 7.26
C ASP A 6 0.40 -4.71 7.55
N MET A 7 1.72 -4.73 7.76
CA MET A 7 2.52 -3.51 7.91
C MET A 7 2.49 -2.63 6.65
N ILE A 8 2.63 -3.24 5.46
CA ILE A 8 2.57 -2.52 4.19
C ILE A 8 1.20 -1.85 4.04
N PHE A 9 0.10 -2.56 4.25
CA PHE A 9 -1.25 -2.02 4.11
C PHE A 9 -1.59 -0.96 5.15
N LYS A 10 -1.01 -1.05 6.36
CA LYS A 10 -1.14 0.01 7.38
C LYS A 10 -0.55 1.34 6.91
N LEU A 11 0.57 1.31 6.18
CA LEU A 11 1.24 2.51 5.66
C LEU A 11 0.66 2.97 4.32
N CYS A 12 0.47 2.03 3.40
CA CYS A 12 0.13 2.29 2.00
C CYS A 12 -1.38 2.38 1.76
N GLY A 13 -2.20 1.98 2.74
CA GLY A 13 -3.64 1.81 2.62
C GLY A 13 -4.01 0.38 2.21
N SER A 14 -5.25 -0.02 2.49
CA SER A 14 -5.75 -1.34 2.09
C SER A 14 -5.89 -1.46 0.57
N PRO A 15 -5.49 -2.60 -0.02
CA PRO A 15 -5.61 -2.82 -1.45
C PRO A 15 -7.09 -2.87 -1.87
N ASN A 16 -7.40 -2.24 -2.99
CA ASN A 16 -8.72 -2.16 -3.60
C ASN A 16 -8.58 -1.90 -5.11
N GLU A 17 -9.66 -2.01 -5.87
CA GLU A 17 -9.61 -1.87 -7.33
C GLU A 17 -9.25 -0.46 -7.84
N VAL A 18 -9.22 0.56 -6.97
CA VAL A 18 -8.76 1.91 -7.33
C VAL A 18 -7.24 2.02 -7.23
N ASN A 19 -6.62 1.43 -6.20
CA ASN A 19 -5.17 1.53 -5.97
C ASN A 19 -4.36 0.31 -6.45
N TRP A 20 -5.04 -0.80 -6.75
CA TRP A 20 -4.48 -2.00 -7.34
C TRP A 20 -5.54 -2.74 -8.17
N PRO A 21 -5.76 -2.32 -9.42
CA PRO A 21 -6.69 -2.97 -10.33
C PRO A 21 -6.34 -4.45 -10.55
N GLY A 22 -7.35 -5.32 -10.43
CA GLY A 22 -7.18 -6.77 -10.57
C GLY A 22 -6.72 -7.48 -9.30
N PHE A 23 -6.54 -6.78 -8.17
CA PHE A 23 -6.16 -7.41 -6.91
C PHE A 23 -7.17 -8.47 -6.44
N SER A 24 -8.46 -8.30 -6.74
CA SER A 24 -9.51 -9.29 -6.46
C SER A 24 -9.34 -10.64 -7.18
N LYS A 25 -8.51 -10.70 -8.23
CA LYS A 25 -8.27 -11.91 -9.03
C LYS A 25 -7.20 -12.82 -8.45
N PHE A 26 -6.44 -12.37 -7.44
CA PHE A 26 -5.41 -13.20 -6.82
C PHE A 26 -6.04 -14.36 -6.03
N PRO A 27 -5.48 -15.58 -6.12
CA PRO A 27 -5.98 -16.74 -5.37
C PRO A 27 -6.04 -16.50 -3.85
N GLU A 28 -5.11 -15.70 -3.33
CA GLU A 28 -4.95 -15.43 -1.91
C GLU A 28 -5.70 -14.16 -1.45
N TYR A 29 -6.53 -13.55 -2.31
CA TYR A 29 -7.25 -12.30 -2.01
C TYR A 29 -7.98 -12.34 -0.66
N ASN A 30 -8.73 -13.42 -0.39
CA ASN A 30 -9.47 -13.55 0.87
C ASN A 30 -8.58 -13.71 2.10
N SER A 31 -7.37 -14.23 1.94
CA SER A 31 -6.38 -14.39 3.02
C SER A 31 -5.74 -13.04 3.37
N PHE A 32 -5.53 -12.18 2.38
CA PHE A 32 -4.88 -10.89 2.55
C PHE A 32 -5.82 -9.70 2.71
N LYS A 33 -7.12 -9.90 2.52
CA LYS A 33 -8.12 -8.84 2.68
C LYS A 33 -8.14 -8.36 4.14
N PRO A 34 -7.74 -7.11 4.42
CA PRO A 34 -7.76 -6.60 5.78
C PRO A 34 -9.20 -6.49 6.29
N LYS A 35 -9.42 -6.85 7.57
CA LYS A 35 -10.76 -6.83 8.20
C LYS A 35 -11.39 -5.43 8.22
N LYS A 36 -10.55 -4.38 8.24
CA LYS A 36 -10.96 -2.98 8.20
C LYS A 36 -10.14 -2.26 7.14
N PRO A 37 -10.76 -1.51 6.22
CA PRO A 37 -10.03 -0.67 5.28
C PRO A 37 -9.21 0.38 6.03
N VAL A 38 -7.93 0.45 5.72
CA VAL A 38 -6.98 1.44 6.24
C VAL A 38 -6.70 2.46 5.14
N LYS A 39 -6.67 3.75 5.49
CA LYS A 39 -6.29 4.82 4.57
C LYS A 39 -4.76 4.92 4.49
N ARG A 40 -4.24 5.29 3.32
CA ARG A 40 -2.82 5.59 3.14
C ARG A 40 -2.41 6.71 4.09
N CYS A 41 -1.36 6.49 4.88
CA CYS A 41 -0.84 7.47 5.84
C CYS A 41 0.67 7.71 5.70
N LEU A 42 1.32 7.16 4.67
CA LEU A 42 2.76 7.28 4.45
C LEU A 42 3.27 8.73 4.54
N ARG A 43 2.62 9.67 3.85
CA ARG A 43 3.05 11.08 3.85
C ARG A 43 2.98 11.72 5.25
N GLU A 44 2.01 11.29 6.07
CA GLU A 44 1.87 11.76 7.44
C GLU A 44 2.90 11.11 8.36
N ALA A 45 3.12 9.80 8.22
CA ALA A 45 4.09 9.02 8.99
C ALA A 45 5.54 9.49 8.74
N PHE A 46 5.83 9.93 7.52
CA PHE A 46 7.16 10.37 7.10
C PHE A 46 7.28 11.90 6.96
N ARG A 47 6.38 12.68 7.56
CA ARG A 47 6.35 14.16 7.48
C ARG A 47 7.63 14.87 7.97
N GLN A 48 8.46 14.15 8.72
CA GLN A 48 9.75 14.63 9.24
C GLN A 48 10.88 14.65 8.19
N TYR A 49 10.68 13.96 7.07
CA TYR A 49 11.63 13.91 5.96
C TYR A 49 11.31 14.98 4.91
N GLY A 50 12.27 15.23 4.01
CA GLY A 50 12.07 16.18 2.91
C GLY A 50 10.97 15.73 1.96
N ARG A 51 10.28 16.69 1.32
CA ARG A 51 9.20 16.40 0.36
C ARG A 51 9.63 15.41 -0.73
N HIS A 52 10.83 15.58 -1.26
CA HIS A 52 11.37 14.71 -2.32
C HIS A 52 11.65 13.29 -1.82
N ASP A 53 12.18 13.15 -0.61
CA ASP A 53 12.45 11.83 0.00
C ASP A 53 11.15 11.07 0.25
N VAL A 54 10.13 11.77 0.76
CA VAL A 54 8.80 11.19 0.99
C VAL A 54 8.14 10.81 -0.33
N GLU A 55 8.27 11.61 -1.37
CA GLU A 55 7.70 11.32 -2.69
C GLU A 55 8.37 10.12 -3.36
N LEU A 56 9.70 10.02 -3.27
CA LEU A 56 10.44 8.85 -3.72
C LEU A 56 9.98 7.59 -2.98
N LEU A 57 9.88 7.67 -1.66
CA LEU A 57 9.40 6.55 -0.84
C LEU A 57 7.96 6.17 -1.21
N ASP A 58 7.07 7.16 -1.42
CA ASP A 58 5.66 6.98 -1.80
C ASP A 58 5.54 6.15 -3.08
N ASN A 59 6.40 6.43 -4.07
CA ASN A 59 6.46 5.73 -5.35
C ASN A 59 6.99 4.29 -5.20
N ILE A 60 8.07 4.10 -4.42
CA ILE A 60 8.69 2.79 -4.21
C ILE A 60 7.73 1.80 -3.55
N VAL A 61 6.85 2.28 -2.67
CA VAL A 61 5.86 1.43 -1.97
C VAL A 61 4.46 1.50 -2.58
N THR A 62 4.37 1.74 -3.88
CA THR A 62 3.11 1.62 -4.62
C THR A 62 2.64 0.16 -4.62
N LEU A 63 1.37 -0.05 -4.33
CA LEU A 63 0.81 -1.41 -4.22
C LEU A 63 0.68 -2.10 -5.58
N ASP A 64 0.25 -1.36 -6.60
CA ASP A 64 0.16 -1.87 -7.96
C ASP A 64 1.55 -1.90 -8.63
N PRO A 65 2.10 -3.08 -8.94
CA PRO A 65 3.40 -3.20 -9.61
C PRO A 65 3.42 -2.53 -10.99
N SER A 66 2.27 -2.40 -11.67
CA SER A 66 2.19 -1.76 -12.99
C SER A 66 2.32 -0.24 -12.94
N GLN A 67 2.17 0.35 -11.75
CA GLN A 67 2.31 1.79 -11.52
C GLN A 67 3.73 2.17 -11.09
N VAL A 68 4.60 1.20 -10.84
CA VAL A 68 6.02 1.44 -10.56
C VAL A 68 6.73 1.63 -11.91
N VAL A 69 7.15 2.87 -12.19
CA VAL A 69 7.84 3.27 -13.43
C VAL A 69 9.33 3.04 -13.33
#